data_AF-A0A437CTB0-F1
#
_entry.id   AF-A0A437CTB0-F1
#
_cell.length_a   1.000
_cell.length_b   1.000
_cell.length_c   1.000
_cell.angle_alpha   90.00
_cell.angle_beta   90.00
_cell.angle_gamma   90.00
#
_symmetry.space_group_name_H-M   'P 1'
#
loop_
_entity.id
_entity.type
_entity.pdbx_description
1 polymer ?
#
loop_
_entity_poly.entity_id
_entity_poly.type
_entity_poly.pdbx_seq_one_letter_code
_entity_poly.pdbx_strand_id
1 'polypeptide(L)'
;MEEVKKKKEAVEQRQEPEGRQADETVTEDRRKEVKDVWYEAGTVWFVHKDGFTRATQLKPDEGTPDLPQGRVRVRLETDGSLHDVSELEVEKDLSDLQCVNESAVLHTLTNRAKANMPLTNAGPNLVSLWPLQSHSKTPKLRRGDAAWDAPPALGELVKRLYISMVGTRRDHCVCALGRSGTGKTAACQAFTLALLKQAGTAAGGFSAERVQAMFTVLRSFGCVGSQQSDASSRFAMVFSLDFNHAGQAAAGHLQTMMLDKWKVCQKTPGESNFLVFTQMLAGISTEMRTELQLHQLPGSNSFGIVHPTKVEEKQRSVGFTKLLAAWKRWASPPGSRKPSGTFWLGFTINRSAQETRQDLHS
;
A
#
# COMPACT_ATOMS: atom_id res chain seq x y z
N MET A 1 36.62 55.95 100.90
CA MET A 1 35.40 55.57 100.15
C MET A 1 34.49 56.77 100.31
N GLU A 2 34.35 57.68 99.36
CA GLU A 2 34.13 57.53 97.93
C GLU A 2 34.50 58.89 97.31
N GLU A 3 35.42 58.92 96.36
CA GLU A 3 35.74 60.09 95.53
C GLU A 3 35.87 59.60 94.09
N VAL A 4 35.47 60.47 93.15
CA VAL A 4 36.08 60.74 91.83
C VAL A 4 34.95 61.33 90.97
N LYS A 5 34.79 62.65 90.97
CA LYS A 5 35.46 63.67 90.14
C LYS A 5 34.88 63.77 88.73
N LYS A 6 34.43 65.00 88.46
CA LYS A 6 33.83 65.54 87.25
C LYS A 6 34.82 66.55 86.66
N LYS A 7 35.06 66.52 85.34
CA LYS A 7 35.20 67.67 84.40
C LYS A 7 36.33 67.57 83.37
N LYS A 8 35.90 67.91 82.14
CA LYS A 8 36.56 68.61 81.03
C LYS A 8 37.58 67.81 80.22
N GLU A 9 37.16 67.41 79.03
CA GLU A 9 38.05 67.10 77.91
C GLU A 9 38.09 68.27 76.93
N ALA A 10 39.30 68.61 76.53
CA ALA A 10 39.63 69.70 75.61
C ALA A 10 39.53 69.22 74.16
N VAL A 11 39.00 70.09 73.31
CA VAL A 11 38.95 69.91 71.85
C VAL A 11 40.22 70.55 71.28
N GLU A 12 41.09 69.74 70.68
CA GLU A 12 42.29 70.20 69.96
C GLU A 12 42.25 69.68 68.52
N GLN A 13 42.25 70.60 67.56
CA GLN A 13 42.12 70.36 66.11
C GLN A 13 43.48 70.06 65.48
N ARG A 14 43.54 69.07 64.57
CA ARG A 14 44.71 68.82 63.69
C ARG A 14 44.29 68.39 62.27
N GLN A 15 44.46 69.35 61.36
CA GLN A 15 44.73 69.38 59.91
C GLN A 15 44.34 68.22 58.95
N GLU A 16 43.69 68.64 57.86
CA GLU A 16 43.18 67.89 56.68
C GLU A 16 44.28 67.37 55.72
N PRO A 17 43.95 66.40 54.85
CA PRO A 17 44.29 66.58 53.44
C PRO A 17 43.09 66.34 52.49
N GLU A 18 43.03 67.18 51.44
CA GLU A 18 42.07 67.14 50.34
C GLU A 18 42.02 65.76 49.64
N GLY A 19 40.88 65.07 49.76
CA GLY A 19 40.51 63.94 48.91
C GLY A 19 39.61 64.41 47.77
N ARG A 20 40.17 64.52 46.55
CA ARG A 20 39.38 64.79 45.33
C ARG A 20 38.44 63.62 45.02
N GLN A 21 37.26 64.02 44.55
CA GLN A 21 36.04 63.27 44.34
C GLN A 21 36.16 62.13 43.31
N ALA A 22 35.31 61.13 43.53
CA ALA A 22 35.05 60.00 42.66
C ALA A 22 34.55 60.42 41.27
N ASP A 23 35.00 59.71 40.24
CA ASP A 23 34.33 59.66 38.94
C ASP A 23 34.08 58.18 38.61
N GLU A 24 32.80 57.81 38.63
CA GLU A 24 32.31 56.47 38.33
C GLU A 24 32.42 56.22 36.82
N THR A 25 33.40 55.43 36.40
CA THR A 25 33.43 54.91 35.03
C THR A 25 32.64 53.61 34.96
N VAL A 26 31.45 53.71 34.40
CA VAL A 26 30.61 52.61 33.92
C VAL A 26 31.42 51.76 32.94
N THR A 27 31.83 50.56 33.36
CA THR A 27 32.23 49.49 32.43
C THR A 27 30.96 48.81 31.92
N GLU A 28 30.55 49.13 30.70
CA GLU A 28 29.58 48.36 29.93
C GLU A 28 30.10 46.92 29.76
N ASP A 29 29.49 45.99 30.50
CA ASP A 29 29.62 44.56 30.24
C ASP A 29 29.00 44.28 28.85
N ARG A 30 29.85 44.17 27.83
CA ARG A 30 29.47 43.71 26.49
C ARG A 30 28.83 42.33 26.61
N ARG A 31 27.49 42.26 26.67
CA ARG A 31 26.74 41.06 26.33
C ARG A 31 27.23 40.60 24.96
N LYS A 32 27.98 39.50 24.91
CA LYS A 32 28.22 38.78 23.66
C LYS A 32 26.85 38.41 23.11
N GLU A 33 26.45 39.03 22.01
CA GLU A 33 25.35 38.55 21.21
C GLU A 33 25.71 37.10 20.82
N VAL A 34 25.05 36.14 21.47
CA VAL A 34 25.05 34.75 20.99
C VAL A 34 24.31 34.84 19.67
N LYS A 35 25.04 34.87 18.56
CA LYS A 35 24.43 34.77 17.24
C LYS A 35 23.70 33.44 17.22
N ASP A 36 22.40 33.48 16.98
CA ASP A 36 21.63 32.28 16.72
C ASP A 36 22.24 31.58 15.49
N VAL A 37 23.02 30.53 15.72
CA VAL A 37 23.65 29.76 14.64
C VAL A 37 22.69 28.64 14.28
N TRP A 38 22.27 28.61 13.03
CA TRP A 38 21.37 27.60 12.50
C TRP A 38 22.07 26.85 11.37
N TYR A 39 22.11 25.51 11.44
CA TYR A 39 22.70 24.66 10.41
C TYR A 39 21.65 24.01 9.51
N GLU A 40 22.03 23.82 8.25
CA GLU A 40 21.19 23.20 7.23
C GLU A 40 21.12 21.69 7.45
N ALA A 41 19.95 21.21 7.89
CA ALA A 41 19.71 19.80 8.18
C ALA A 41 19.30 19.00 6.94
N GLY A 42 18.68 19.64 5.94
CA GLY A 42 18.28 19.01 4.69
C GLY A 42 17.16 19.74 3.95
N THR A 43 16.90 19.33 2.71
CA THR A 43 15.87 19.92 1.86
C THR A 43 14.47 19.43 2.23
N VAL A 44 13.54 20.36 2.40
CA VAL A 44 12.12 20.16 2.74
C VAL A 44 11.23 20.97 1.79
N TRP A 45 9.92 20.72 1.82
CA TRP A 45 8.93 21.50 1.07
C TRP A 45 8.19 22.44 2.01
N PHE A 46 8.22 23.74 1.73
CA PHE A 46 7.42 24.73 2.42
C PHE A 46 6.06 24.88 1.73
N VAL A 47 5.01 24.81 2.53
CA VAL A 47 3.61 24.91 2.08
C VAL A 47 3.10 26.31 2.34
N HIS A 48 2.57 26.97 1.32
CA HIS A 48 1.90 28.27 1.41
C HIS A 48 0.60 28.26 0.60
N LYS A 49 -0.23 29.32 0.72
CA LYS A 49 -1.60 29.36 0.17
C LYS A 49 -1.66 29.11 -1.34
N ASP A 50 -0.61 29.45 -2.09
CA ASP A 50 -0.59 29.43 -3.56
C ASP A 50 0.34 28.36 -4.16
N GLY A 51 0.84 27.40 -3.37
CA GLY A 51 1.63 26.27 -3.89
C GLY A 51 2.70 25.75 -2.95
N PHE A 52 3.82 25.30 -3.52
CA PHE A 52 4.93 24.71 -2.79
C PHE A 52 6.25 25.29 -3.23
N THR A 53 7.13 25.52 -2.26
CA THR A 53 8.45 26.05 -2.50
C THR A 53 9.48 25.17 -1.83
N ARG A 54 10.56 24.86 -2.54
CA ARG A 54 11.68 24.10 -1.97
C ARG A 54 12.33 24.94 -0.87
N ALA A 55 12.64 24.33 0.25
CA ALA A 55 13.20 25.00 1.42
C ALA A 55 14.27 24.12 2.07
N THR A 56 15.11 24.72 2.90
CA THR A 56 16.11 23.99 3.68
C THR A 56 15.73 24.08 5.15
N GLN A 57 15.56 22.94 5.80
CA GLN A 57 15.33 22.86 7.23
C GLN A 57 16.58 23.32 7.97
N LEU A 58 16.37 24.19 8.95
CA LEU A 58 17.41 24.74 9.81
C LEU A 58 17.25 24.17 11.22
N LYS A 59 18.33 23.63 11.78
CA LYS A 59 18.40 23.15 13.18
C LYS A 59 19.24 24.11 14.02
N PRO A 60 18.85 24.36 15.28
CA PRO A 60 19.61 25.22 16.18
C PRO A 60 20.94 24.55 16.57
N ASP A 61 22.00 25.34 16.65
CA ASP A 61 23.32 24.94 17.16
C ASP A 61 23.38 24.99 18.70
N GLU A 62 24.42 24.40 19.30
CA GLU A 62 24.67 24.45 20.75
C GLU A 62 24.64 25.90 21.26
N GLY A 63 23.62 26.23 22.06
CA GLY A 63 23.42 27.56 22.65
C GLY A 63 22.36 28.43 21.96
N THR A 64 21.78 27.98 20.84
CA THR A 64 20.61 28.63 20.22
C THR A 64 19.32 28.06 20.83
N PRO A 65 18.37 28.89 21.28
CA PRO A 65 17.13 28.39 21.88
C PRO A 65 16.30 27.59 20.88
N ASP A 66 15.87 26.39 21.30
CA ASP A 66 14.98 25.56 20.51
C ASP A 66 13.65 26.28 20.23
N LEU A 67 13.09 26.04 19.05
CA LEU A 67 11.72 26.45 18.75
C LEU A 67 10.72 25.70 19.66
N PRO A 68 9.54 26.27 19.92
CA PRO A 68 8.49 25.57 20.65
C PRO A 68 8.20 24.20 20.00
N GLN A 69 7.90 23.20 20.84
CA GLN A 69 7.76 21.80 20.45
C GLN A 69 6.89 21.63 19.20
N GLY A 70 7.43 20.96 18.18
CA GLY A 70 6.75 20.75 16.89
C GLY A 70 6.86 21.89 15.89
N ARG A 71 7.66 22.94 16.12
CA ARG A 71 8.02 23.94 15.11
C ARG A 71 9.43 23.76 14.59
N VAL A 72 9.58 23.99 13.30
CA VAL A 72 10.82 23.86 12.53
C VAL A 72 11.04 25.16 11.77
N ARG A 73 12.27 25.67 11.80
CA ARG A 73 12.67 26.80 10.96
C ARG A 73 13.07 26.29 9.59
N VAL A 74 12.55 26.89 8.54
CA VAL A 74 12.91 26.58 7.16
C VAL A 74 13.33 27.85 6.42
N ARG A 75 14.31 27.73 5.54
CA ARG A 75 14.75 28.78 4.62
C ARG A 75 14.22 28.48 3.23
N LEU A 76 13.39 29.34 2.67
CA LEU A 76 12.90 29.19 1.30
C LEU A 76 14.04 29.33 0.28
N GLU A 77 14.06 28.50 -0.76
CA GLU A 77 15.06 28.62 -1.83
C GLU A 77 14.73 29.70 -2.86
N THR A 78 13.48 30.16 -2.94
CA THR A 78 13.05 31.20 -3.89
C THR A 78 13.65 32.56 -3.58
N ASP A 79 13.68 32.91 -2.31
CA ASP A 79 13.92 34.26 -1.81
C ASP A 79 14.80 34.27 -0.54
N GLY A 80 15.17 33.09 -0.02
CA GLY A 80 16.03 32.98 1.17
C GLY A 80 15.33 33.34 2.48
N SER A 81 14.02 33.58 2.48
CA SER A 81 13.28 34.00 3.66
C SER A 81 13.14 32.86 4.67
N LEU A 82 13.16 33.22 5.96
CA LEU A 82 13.08 32.30 7.09
C LEU A 82 11.64 32.21 7.60
N HIS A 83 11.12 30.99 7.71
CA HIS A 83 9.79 30.72 8.22
C HIS A 83 9.82 29.67 9.32
N ASP A 84 9.13 29.95 10.44
CA ASP A 84 8.91 28.98 11.50
C ASP A 84 7.57 28.27 11.23
N VAL A 85 7.63 27.01 10.83
CA VAL A 85 6.48 26.18 10.43
C VAL A 85 6.33 24.98 11.33
N SER A 86 5.10 24.54 11.55
CA SER A 86 4.82 23.30 12.27
C SER A 86 5.32 22.09 11.48
N GLU A 87 6.05 21.21 12.14
CA GLU A 87 6.44 19.92 11.60
C GLU A 87 5.18 19.09 11.36
N LEU A 88 4.99 18.63 10.12
CA LEU A 88 3.87 17.76 9.79
C LEU A 88 4.20 16.36 10.31
N GLU A 89 3.57 15.97 11.42
CA GLU A 89 3.63 14.60 11.90
C GLU A 89 3.02 13.63 10.87
N VAL A 90 3.53 12.40 10.85
CA VAL A 90 3.01 11.36 9.96
C VAL A 90 1.68 10.87 10.51
N GLU A 91 0.60 11.45 10.01
CA GLU A 91 -0.76 11.08 10.41
C GLU A 91 -1.12 9.65 9.99
N LYS A 92 -2.05 9.06 10.76
CA LYS A 92 -2.63 7.74 10.46
C LYS A 92 -3.72 7.81 9.40
N ASP A 93 -4.52 8.87 9.43
CA ASP A 93 -5.58 9.17 8.48
C ASP A 93 -5.29 10.48 7.76
N LEU A 94 -5.45 10.51 6.43
CA LEU A 94 -5.31 11.71 5.63
C LEU A 94 -6.40 12.74 5.94
N SER A 95 -7.53 12.32 6.50
CA SER A 95 -8.60 13.23 6.93
C SER A 95 -8.25 14.03 8.18
N ASP A 96 -7.27 13.59 8.97
CA ASP A 96 -6.84 14.28 10.19
C ASP A 96 -5.75 15.33 9.91
N LEU A 97 -5.30 15.45 8.66
CA LEU A 97 -4.30 16.44 8.27
C LEU A 97 -4.83 17.86 8.51
N GLN A 98 -4.06 18.64 9.28
CA GLN A 98 -4.36 20.06 9.54
C GLN A 98 -4.52 20.88 8.25
N CYS A 99 -3.75 20.53 7.21
CA CYS A 99 -3.81 21.15 5.88
C CYS A 99 -4.00 20.06 4.81
N VAL A 100 -5.20 19.93 4.26
CA VAL A 100 -5.50 18.99 3.17
C VAL A 100 -5.11 19.64 1.83
N ASN A 101 -3.85 19.47 1.46
CA ASN A 101 -3.32 19.87 0.15
C ASN A 101 -2.54 18.71 -0.51
N GLU A 102 -2.29 18.82 -1.81
CA GLU A 102 -1.64 17.76 -2.59
C GLU A 102 -0.27 17.37 -2.03
N SER A 103 0.55 18.32 -1.60
CA SER A 103 1.88 18.00 -1.06
C SER A 103 1.85 17.42 0.34
N ALA A 104 0.93 17.84 1.21
CA ALA A 104 0.76 17.27 2.54
C ALA A 104 0.34 15.79 2.40
N VAL A 105 -0.62 15.52 1.51
CA VAL A 105 -1.03 14.15 1.19
C VAL A 105 0.15 13.37 0.59
N LEU A 106 0.85 13.93 -0.39
CA LEU A 106 1.99 13.25 -1.03
C LEU A 106 3.14 12.99 -0.05
N HIS A 107 3.45 13.95 0.82
CA HIS A 107 4.48 13.84 1.85
C HIS A 107 4.15 12.73 2.84
N THR A 108 2.92 12.72 3.38
CA THR A 108 2.44 11.69 4.29
C THR A 108 2.46 10.31 3.62
N LEU A 109 1.93 10.20 2.39
CA LEU A 109 1.96 8.96 1.63
C LEU A 109 3.38 8.47 1.34
N THR A 110 4.31 9.37 1.00
CA THR A 110 5.71 9.05 0.70
C THR A 110 6.45 8.60 1.96
N ASN A 111 6.25 9.27 3.09
CA ASN A 111 6.90 8.90 4.36
C ASN A 111 6.37 7.58 4.89
N ARG A 112 5.06 7.35 4.82
CA ARG A 112 4.45 6.05 5.16
C ARG A 112 4.96 4.94 4.24
N ALA A 113 5.08 5.22 2.94
CA ALA A 113 5.67 4.29 1.98
C ALA A 113 7.13 3.95 2.35
N LYS A 114 7.98 4.95 2.65
CA LYS A 114 9.36 4.73 3.14
C LYS A 114 9.40 3.91 4.44
N ALA A 115 8.41 4.08 5.31
CA ALA A 115 8.26 3.33 6.55
C ALA A 115 7.61 1.94 6.36
N ASN A 116 7.47 1.44 5.13
CA ASN A 116 6.82 0.16 4.80
C ASN A 116 5.36 0.04 5.29
N MET A 117 4.63 1.16 5.33
CA MET A 117 3.20 1.24 5.62
C MET A 117 2.43 1.62 4.34
N PRO A 118 2.14 0.66 3.44
CA PRO A 118 1.57 0.93 2.12
C PRO A 118 0.07 1.29 2.15
N LEU A 119 -0.61 1.10 3.28
CA LEU A 119 -2.03 1.37 3.44
C LEU A 119 -2.22 2.57 4.37
N THR A 120 -3.04 3.51 3.93
CA THR A 120 -3.31 4.77 4.63
C THR A 120 -4.81 5.05 4.58
N ASN A 121 -5.39 5.38 5.73
CA ASN A 121 -6.80 5.77 5.79
C ASN A 121 -6.98 7.17 5.15
N ALA A 122 -8.11 7.37 4.51
CA ALA A 122 -8.56 8.66 3.98
C ALA A 122 -10.05 8.79 4.29
N GLY A 123 -10.37 8.97 5.57
CA GLY A 123 -11.72 8.99 6.12
C GLY A 123 -12.43 7.64 5.91
N PRO A 124 -13.49 7.57 5.08
CA PRO A 124 -14.16 6.31 4.76
C PRO A 124 -13.39 5.45 3.75
N ASN A 125 -12.41 6.03 3.06
CA ASN A 125 -11.66 5.36 2.00
C ASN A 125 -10.32 4.82 2.52
N LEU A 126 -9.76 3.85 1.79
CA LEU A 126 -8.46 3.29 2.07
C LEU A 126 -7.57 3.44 0.84
N VAL A 127 -6.46 4.17 1.00
CA VAL A 127 -5.46 4.38 -0.05
C VAL A 127 -4.40 3.29 0.07
N SER A 128 -4.19 2.55 -1.02
CA SER A 128 -3.15 1.52 -1.11
C SER A 128 -2.08 1.90 -2.13
N LEU A 129 -0.83 1.92 -1.68
CA LEU A 129 0.35 2.07 -2.52
C LEU A 129 0.95 0.68 -2.79
N TRP A 130 0.71 0.14 -3.99
CA TRP A 130 1.08 -1.22 -4.39
C TRP A 130 2.14 -1.22 -5.51
N PRO A 131 3.21 -2.02 -5.44
CA PRO A 131 4.14 -2.22 -4.34
C PRO A 131 5.30 -1.21 -4.34
N LEU A 132 5.79 -0.93 -3.13
CA LEU A 132 7.19 -0.62 -2.83
C LEU A 132 8.06 -1.82 -3.25
N GLN A 133 9.17 -1.58 -3.95
CA GLN A 133 10.15 -2.64 -4.20
C GLN A 133 10.69 -3.14 -2.86
N SER A 134 10.49 -4.43 -2.57
CA SER A 134 11.25 -5.10 -1.52
C SER A 134 12.68 -5.28 -2.06
N HIS A 135 13.56 -4.32 -1.75
CA HIS A 135 15.00 -4.41 -2.01
C HIS A 135 15.72 -5.39 -1.06
N SER A 136 15.02 -6.35 -0.44
CA SER A 136 15.70 -7.38 0.32
C SER A 136 16.27 -8.43 -0.65
N LYS A 137 17.61 -8.43 -0.77
CA LYS A 137 18.42 -9.45 -1.45
C LYS A 137 18.35 -10.84 -0.79
N THR A 138 17.31 -11.13 -0.01
CA THR A 138 17.07 -12.42 0.63
C THR A 138 15.99 -13.18 -0.16
N PRO A 139 16.27 -14.41 -0.63
CA PRO A 139 15.28 -15.19 -1.33
C PRO A 139 14.44 -15.93 -0.28
N LYS A 140 13.42 -15.31 0.30
CA LYS A 140 12.44 -16.05 1.11
C LYS A 140 11.10 -15.32 1.21
N LEU A 141 10.05 -16.06 0.87
CA LEU A 141 8.63 -15.73 0.83
C LEU A 141 8.18 -14.75 -0.28
N ARG A 142 8.33 -15.25 -1.50
CA ARG A 142 7.70 -14.68 -2.70
C ARG A 142 6.17 -14.71 -2.57
N ARG A 143 5.58 -13.50 -2.59
CA ARG A 143 4.26 -13.10 -3.11
C ARG A 143 3.37 -14.30 -3.51
N GLY A 144 2.54 -14.78 -2.57
CA GLY A 144 1.44 -15.71 -2.87
C GLY A 144 1.23 -16.89 -1.91
N ASP A 145 2.10 -17.12 -0.92
CA ASP A 145 1.99 -18.30 -0.03
C ASP A 145 2.09 -18.01 1.47
N ALA A 146 2.30 -16.76 1.89
CA ALA A 146 2.09 -16.40 3.28
C ALA A 146 0.58 -16.27 3.51
N ALA A 147 0.08 -16.83 4.62
CA ALA A 147 -1.23 -16.47 5.13
C ALA A 147 -1.28 -14.94 5.20
N TRP A 148 -1.99 -14.32 4.25
CA TRP A 148 -2.16 -12.88 4.21
C TRP A 148 -3.03 -12.53 5.42
N ASP A 149 -2.41 -12.23 6.55
CA ASP A 149 -3.12 -11.56 7.62
C ASP A 149 -3.37 -10.13 7.14
N ALA A 150 -4.64 -9.72 7.20
CA ALA A 150 -5.06 -8.44 6.66
C ALA A 150 -4.29 -7.33 7.39
N PRO A 151 -3.62 -6.41 6.68
CA PRO A 151 -2.96 -5.29 7.34
C PRO A 151 -3.94 -4.54 8.24
N PRO A 152 -3.50 -3.97 9.38
CA PRO A 152 -4.39 -3.38 10.37
C PRO A 152 -5.43 -2.41 9.78
N ALA A 153 -5.01 -1.55 8.86
CA ALA A 153 -5.91 -0.59 8.18
C ALA A 153 -7.01 -1.27 7.33
N LEU A 154 -6.69 -2.39 6.66
CA LEU A 154 -7.69 -3.17 5.92
C LEU A 154 -8.66 -3.87 6.89
N GLY A 155 -8.14 -4.41 7.99
CA GLY A 155 -8.97 -5.03 9.04
C GLY A 155 -9.95 -4.05 9.67
N GLU A 156 -9.51 -2.80 9.88
CA GLU A 156 -10.36 -1.74 10.39
C GLU A 156 -11.50 -1.39 9.42
N LEU A 157 -11.20 -1.24 8.12
CA LEU A 157 -12.20 -1.01 7.08
C LEU A 157 -13.23 -2.15 7.03
N VAL A 158 -12.76 -3.39 7.07
CA VAL A 158 -13.62 -4.59 7.08
C VAL A 158 -14.53 -4.60 8.31
N LYS A 159 -13.98 -4.32 9.50
CA LYS A 159 -14.75 -4.28 10.75
C LYS A 159 -15.82 -3.18 10.69
N ARG A 160 -15.46 -1.99 10.21
CA ARG A 160 -16.38 -0.85 10.06
C ARG A 160 -17.54 -1.20 9.13
N LEU A 161 -17.23 -1.78 7.96
CA LEU A 161 -18.24 -2.21 7.00
C LEU A 161 -19.14 -3.32 7.57
N TYR A 162 -18.56 -4.32 8.24
CA TYR A 162 -19.32 -5.42 8.84
C TYR A 162 -20.31 -4.93 9.91
N ILE A 163 -19.85 -4.08 10.84
CA ILE A 163 -20.72 -3.50 11.88
C ILE A 163 -21.83 -2.66 11.24
N SER A 164 -21.50 -1.83 10.25
CA SER A 164 -22.47 -1.01 9.53
C SER A 164 -23.53 -1.87 8.82
N MET A 165 -23.11 -2.94 8.15
CA MET A 165 -23.98 -3.86 7.43
C MET A 165 -24.95 -4.58 8.37
N VAL A 166 -24.43 -5.18 9.45
CA VAL A 166 -25.25 -5.91 10.43
C VAL A 166 -26.18 -4.96 11.19
N GLY A 167 -25.68 -3.78 11.56
CA GLY A 167 -26.44 -2.78 12.33
C GLY A 167 -27.55 -2.11 11.51
N THR A 168 -27.27 -1.73 10.26
CA THR A 168 -28.24 -1.01 9.42
C THR A 168 -29.12 -1.94 8.58
N ARG A 169 -28.74 -3.23 8.45
CA ARG A 169 -29.38 -4.20 7.55
C ARG A 169 -29.57 -3.67 6.12
N ARG A 170 -28.57 -2.93 5.64
CA ARG A 170 -28.51 -2.44 4.26
C ARG A 170 -27.30 -3.01 3.56
N ASP A 171 -27.44 -3.15 2.25
CA ASP A 171 -26.36 -3.63 1.39
C ASP A 171 -25.25 -2.59 1.29
N HIS A 172 -24.01 -3.07 1.27
CA HIS A 172 -22.81 -2.25 1.11
C HIS A 172 -22.01 -2.70 -0.11
N CYS A 173 -21.38 -1.74 -0.77
CA CYS A 173 -20.52 -1.98 -1.91
C CYS A 173 -19.12 -1.42 -1.63
N VAL A 174 -18.09 -2.19 -1.97
CA VAL A 174 -16.69 -1.76 -1.95
C VAL A 174 -16.13 -1.91 -3.35
N CYS A 175 -15.55 -0.82 -3.86
CA CYS A 175 -14.93 -0.80 -5.18
C CYS A 175 -13.43 -0.55 -5.05
N ALA A 176 -12.61 -1.42 -5.63
CA ALA A 176 -11.18 -1.18 -5.76
C ALA A 176 -10.91 -0.39 -7.05
N LEU A 177 -10.42 0.83 -6.90
CA LEU A 177 -10.11 1.73 -8.01
C LEU A 177 -8.59 1.86 -8.21
N GLY A 178 -8.18 2.17 -9.44
CA GLY A 178 -6.78 2.38 -9.78
C GLY A 178 -6.38 1.90 -11.18
N ARG A 179 -5.18 2.32 -11.61
CA ARG A 179 -4.60 1.91 -12.90
C ARG A 179 -4.34 0.40 -12.96
N SER A 180 -4.14 -0.14 -14.16
CA SER A 180 -3.78 -1.56 -14.28
C SER A 180 -2.46 -1.84 -13.54
N GLY A 181 -2.34 -3.01 -12.91
CA GLY A 181 -1.14 -3.41 -12.16
C GLY A 181 -1.07 -2.94 -10.70
N THR A 182 -1.95 -2.04 -10.24
CA THR A 182 -1.93 -1.52 -8.84
C THR A 182 -2.49 -2.49 -7.78
N GLY A 183 -2.65 -3.78 -8.11
CA GLY A 183 -3.05 -4.79 -7.12
C GLY A 183 -4.54 -4.82 -6.77
N LYS A 184 -5.43 -4.14 -7.52
CA LYS A 184 -6.89 -4.12 -7.26
C LYS A 184 -7.49 -5.50 -6.96
N THR A 185 -7.23 -6.48 -7.83
CA THR A 185 -7.76 -7.85 -7.68
C THR A 185 -7.23 -8.53 -6.40
N ALA A 186 -5.96 -8.29 -6.04
CA ALA A 186 -5.37 -8.82 -4.81
C ALA A 186 -5.98 -8.14 -3.57
N ALA A 187 -6.24 -6.82 -3.63
CA ALA A 187 -6.92 -6.09 -2.58
C ALA A 187 -8.36 -6.59 -2.38
N CYS A 188 -9.12 -6.81 -3.47
CA CYS A 188 -10.46 -7.40 -3.39
C CYS A 188 -10.45 -8.79 -2.76
N GLN A 189 -9.49 -9.65 -3.15
CA GLN A 189 -9.32 -10.97 -2.56
C GLN A 189 -9.02 -10.89 -1.06
N ALA A 190 -8.07 -10.05 -0.66
CA ALA A 190 -7.70 -9.86 0.74
C ALA A 190 -8.87 -9.32 1.57
N PHE A 191 -9.59 -8.32 1.04
CA PHE A 191 -10.80 -7.77 1.67
C PHE A 191 -11.87 -8.84 1.87
N THR A 192 -12.14 -9.64 0.85
CA THR A 192 -13.14 -10.72 0.90
C THR A 192 -12.80 -11.76 1.96
N LEU A 193 -11.53 -12.19 2.02
CA LEU A 193 -11.07 -13.17 3.01
C LEU A 193 -11.13 -12.62 4.44
N ALA A 194 -10.76 -11.35 4.62
CA ALA A 194 -10.86 -10.68 5.91
C ALA A 194 -12.31 -10.52 6.37
N LEU A 195 -13.22 -10.19 5.46
CA LEU A 195 -14.65 -10.09 5.74
C LEU A 195 -15.24 -11.45 6.15
N LEU A 196 -14.87 -12.53 5.46
CA LEU A 196 -15.29 -13.88 5.84
C LEU A 196 -14.72 -14.30 7.20
N LYS A 197 -13.47 -13.92 7.52
CA LYS A 197 -12.87 -14.16 8.84
C LYS A 197 -13.61 -13.40 9.95
N GLN A 198 -14.05 -12.17 9.68
CA GLN A 198 -14.77 -11.33 10.62
C GLN A 198 -16.23 -11.78 10.84
N ALA A 199 -16.94 -12.13 9.76
CA ALA A 199 -18.34 -12.53 9.80
C ALA A 199 -18.54 -14.01 10.20
N GLY A 200 -17.55 -14.85 9.94
CA GLY A 200 -17.71 -16.30 9.97
C GLY A 200 -18.56 -16.81 8.82
N THR A 201 -18.70 -18.14 8.75
CA THR A 201 -19.44 -18.84 7.69
C THR A 201 -20.52 -19.71 8.31
N ALA A 202 -21.73 -19.69 7.73
CA ALA A 202 -22.80 -20.59 8.13
C ALA A 202 -22.46 -22.07 7.84
N ALA A 203 -23.12 -23.01 8.53
CA ALA A 203 -22.93 -24.44 8.31
C ALA A 203 -23.27 -24.83 6.87
N GLY A 204 -22.35 -25.53 6.19
CA GLY A 204 -22.46 -25.84 4.75
C GLY A 204 -22.18 -24.65 3.80
N GLY A 205 -21.78 -23.51 4.35
CA GLY A 205 -21.65 -22.24 3.65
C GLY A 205 -20.38 -22.04 2.83
N PHE A 206 -20.29 -20.85 2.26
CA PHE A 206 -19.22 -20.37 1.39
C PHE A 206 -17.90 -20.15 2.16
N SER A 207 -16.92 -21.07 2.01
CA SER A 207 -15.67 -21.05 2.79
C SER A 207 -14.58 -20.15 2.20
N ALA A 208 -13.66 -19.68 3.06
CA ALA A 208 -12.48 -18.90 2.65
C ALA A 208 -11.61 -19.61 1.59
N GLU A 209 -11.50 -20.94 1.68
CA GLU A 209 -10.74 -21.72 0.70
C GLU A 209 -11.43 -21.78 -0.67
N ARG A 210 -12.77 -21.78 -0.71
CA ARG A 210 -13.51 -21.67 -1.98
C ARG A 210 -13.27 -20.31 -2.62
N VAL A 211 -13.17 -19.24 -1.84
CA VAL A 211 -12.79 -17.89 -2.33
C VAL A 211 -11.40 -17.91 -2.92
N GLN A 212 -10.43 -18.47 -2.19
CA GLN A 212 -9.06 -18.59 -2.70
C GLN A 212 -8.99 -19.40 -3.99
N ALA A 213 -9.74 -20.51 -4.06
CA ALA A 213 -9.84 -21.32 -5.26
C ALA A 213 -10.44 -20.53 -6.43
N MET A 214 -11.53 -19.80 -6.20
CA MET A 214 -12.17 -18.94 -7.19
C MET A 214 -11.22 -17.88 -7.75
N PHE A 215 -10.52 -17.12 -6.89
CA PHE A 215 -9.54 -16.13 -7.36
C PHE A 215 -8.35 -16.78 -8.08
N THR A 216 -7.97 -18.00 -7.72
CA THR A 216 -6.91 -18.75 -8.42
C THR A 216 -7.35 -19.11 -9.85
N VAL A 217 -8.58 -19.61 -10.01
CA VAL A 217 -9.16 -19.91 -11.33
C VAL A 217 -9.28 -18.63 -12.17
N LEU A 218 -9.84 -17.56 -11.61
CA LEU A 218 -9.96 -16.26 -12.28
C LEU A 218 -8.60 -15.70 -12.69
N ARG A 219 -7.57 -15.86 -11.87
CA ARG A 219 -6.21 -15.43 -12.19
C ARG A 219 -5.65 -16.19 -13.38
N SER A 220 -5.81 -17.51 -13.43
CA SER A 220 -5.28 -18.32 -14.53
C SER A 220 -5.99 -18.02 -15.86
N PHE A 221 -7.32 -17.93 -15.85
CA PHE A 221 -8.11 -17.75 -17.08
C PHE A 221 -8.30 -16.29 -17.52
N GLY A 222 -8.20 -15.33 -16.59
CA GLY A 222 -8.54 -13.93 -16.84
C GLY A 222 -7.38 -12.95 -16.72
N CYS A 223 -6.19 -13.38 -16.31
CA CYS A 223 -5.02 -12.51 -16.26
C CYS A 223 -4.00 -12.81 -17.35
N VAL A 224 -3.25 -11.78 -17.72
CA VAL A 224 -2.08 -11.84 -18.62
C VAL A 224 -0.84 -11.30 -17.89
N GLY A 225 0.35 -11.74 -18.29
CA GLY A 225 1.61 -11.12 -17.87
C GLY A 225 1.94 -9.91 -18.76
N SER A 226 2.46 -8.85 -18.17
CA SER A 226 2.98 -7.66 -18.85
C SER A 226 4.31 -7.24 -18.22
N GLN A 227 5.03 -6.31 -18.86
CA GLN A 227 6.30 -5.77 -18.29
C GLN A 227 6.13 -5.15 -16.90
N GLN A 228 4.94 -4.61 -16.60
CA GLN A 228 4.65 -3.93 -15.33
C GLN A 228 4.02 -4.85 -14.28
N SER A 229 3.48 -6.01 -14.69
CA SER A 229 2.78 -6.91 -13.78
C SER A 229 2.76 -8.34 -14.29
N ASP A 230 3.13 -9.28 -13.43
CA ASP A 230 3.05 -10.71 -13.73
C ASP A 230 1.61 -11.23 -13.90
N ALA A 231 0.60 -10.46 -13.46
CA ALA A 231 -0.81 -10.85 -13.56
C ALA A 231 -1.75 -9.64 -13.58
N SER A 232 -1.93 -9.07 -14.77
CA SER A 232 -2.90 -8.02 -15.07
C SER A 232 -4.25 -8.62 -15.44
N SER A 233 -5.31 -8.29 -14.70
CA SER A 233 -6.67 -8.76 -14.98
C SER A 233 -7.25 -8.10 -16.24
N ARG A 234 -7.83 -8.90 -17.13
CA ARG A 234 -8.42 -8.50 -18.42
C ARG A 234 -9.94 -8.72 -18.47
N PHE A 235 -10.57 -8.65 -17.30
CA PHE A 235 -12.01 -8.78 -17.11
C PHE A 235 -12.42 -7.90 -15.93
N ALA A 236 -13.68 -7.50 -15.90
CA ALA A 236 -14.31 -6.91 -14.73
C ALA A 236 -15.01 -8.03 -13.93
N MET A 237 -15.08 -7.87 -12.61
CA MET A 237 -15.81 -8.77 -11.75
C MET A 237 -16.61 -8.02 -10.69
N VAL A 238 -17.81 -8.51 -10.42
CA VAL A 238 -18.62 -8.16 -9.27
C VAL A 238 -18.75 -9.42 -8.44
N PHE A 239 -18.36 -9.34 -7.18
CA PHE A 239 -18.47 -10.45 -6.24
C PHE A 239 -19.39 -10.04 -5.09
N SER A 240 -20.55 -10.67 -5.03
CA SER A 240 -21.59 -10.41 -4.03
C SER A 240 -21.53 -11.48 -2.94
N LEU A 241 -21.65 -11.07 -1.68
CA LEU A 241 -21.71 -11.96 -0.53
C LEU A 241 -23.03 -11.78 0.19
N ASP A 242 -23.75 -12.87 0.39
CA ASP A 242 -25.03 -12.87 1.09
C ASP A 242 -24.81 -13.28 2.54
N PHE A 243 -25.40 -12.53 3.47
CA PHE A 243 -25.31 -12.78 4.90
C PHE A 243 -26.67 -13.21 5.46
N ASN A 244 -26.66 -14.17 6.38
CA ASN A 244 -27.86 -14.61 7.07
C ASN A 244 -28.27 -13.60 8.17
N HIS A 245 -29.40 -13.85 8.84
CA HIS A 245 -29.88 -12.99 9.94
C HIS A 245 -28.94 -12.92 11.15
N ALA A 246 -28.02 -13.89 11.29
CA ALA A 246 -27.00 -13.91 12.33
C ALA A 246 -25.71 -13.15 11.92
N GLY A 247 -25.67 -12.55 10.73
CA GLY A 247 -24.50 -11.83 10.21
C GLY A 247 -23.41 -12.74 9.64
N GLN A 248 -23.67 -14.04 9.47
CA GLN A 248 -22.70 -14.99 8.92
C GLN A 248 -22.83 -15.08 7.40
N ALA A 249 -21.71 -15.26 6.70
CA ALA A 249 -21.72 -15.46 5.25
C ALA A 249 -22.42 -16.78 4.90
N ALA A 250 -23.47 -16.69 4.08
CA ALA A 250 -24.30 -17.80 3.65
C ALA A 250 -23.98 -18.23 2.21
N ALA A 251 -23.93 -17.28 1.29
CA ALA A 251 -23.69 -17.54 -0.13
C ALA A 251 -22.78 -16.47 -0.75
N GLY A 252 -22.25 -16.77 -1.94
CA GLY A 252 -21.46 -15.86 -2.73
C GLY A 252 -21.77 -16.00 -4.21
N HIS A 253 -22.02 -14.88 -4.88
CA HIS A 253 -22.31 -14.83 -6.31
C HIS A 253 -21.18 -14.08 -7.03
N LEU A 254 -20.63 -14.70 -8.06
CA LEU A 254 -19.59 -14.10 -8.89
C LEU A 254 -20.14 -13.83 -10.28
N GLN A 255 -20.10 -12.57 -10.69
CA GLN A 255 -20.38 -12.15 -12.04
C GLN A 255 -19.10 -11.62 -12.69
N THR A 256 -18.72 -12.19 -13.83
CA THR A 256 -17.61 -11.71 -14.65
C THR A 256 -18.14 -11.02 -15.89
N MET A 257 -17.48 -9.94 -16.30
CA MET A 257 -17.91 -9.08 -17.40
C MET A 257 -16.72 -8.64 -18.24
N MET A 258 -16.97 -8.34 -19.53
CA MET A 258 -16.00 -7.69 -20.42
C MET A 258 -14.64 -8.42 -20.49
N LEU A 259 -14.65 -9.75 -20.53
CA LEU A 259 -13.41 -10.48 -20.78
C LEU A 259 -12.86 -10.09 -22.14
N ASP A 260 -11.59 -9.70 -22.16
CA ASP A 260 -10.83 -9.39 -23.36
C ASP A 260 -10.57 -10.67 -24.18
N LYS A 261 -11.61 -11.14 -24.89
CA LYS A 261 -11.54 -12.37 -25.69
C LYS A 261 -10.56 -12.26 -26.86
N TRP A 262 -10.31 -11.06 -27.37
CA TRP A 262 -9.46 -10.86 -28.55
C TRP A 262 -8.00 -11.21 -28.27
N LYS A 263 -7.56 -11.14 -27.01
CA LYS A 263 -6.23 -11.58 -26.56
C LYS A 263 -5.90 -13.04 -26.86
N VAL A 264 -6.90 -13.91 -26.98
CA VAL A 264 -6.66 -15.32 -27.32
C VAL A 264 -6.07 -15.44 -28.73
N CYS A 265 -6.50 -14.57 -29.65
CA CYS A 265 -6.18 -14.67 -31.07
C CYS A 265 -5.17 -13.61 -31.56
N GLN A 266 -4.77 -12.65 -30.72
CA GLN A 266 -3.81 -11.62 -31.11
C GLN A 266 -2.65 -11.51 -30.14
N LYS A 267 -1.45 -11.46 -30.71
CA LYS A 267 -0.22 -11.17 -29.98
C LYS A 267 -0.10 -9.67 -29.76
N THR A 268 -0.21 -9.23 -28.50
CA THR A 268 0.09 -7.84 -28.13
C THR A 268 1.57 -7.71 -27.77
N PRO A 269 2.33 -6.78 -28.37
CA PRO A 269 3.72 -6.57 -28.02
C PRO A 269 3.89 -6.27 -26.52
N GLY A 270 4.81 -6.97 -25.86
CA GLY A 270 5.12 -6.77 -24.43
C GLY A 270 4.15 -7.44 -23.45
N GLU A 271 3.16 -8.20 -23.93
CA GLU A 271 2.26 -8.99 -23.08
C GLU A 271 2.26 -10.46 -23.47
N SER A 272 2.01 -11.33 -22.48
CA SER A 272 1.73 -12.74 -22.71
C SER A 272 0.26 -12.96 -23.09
N ASN A 273 -0.04 -14.14 -23.62
CA ASN A 273 -1.42 -14.65 -23.61
C ASN A 273 -1.87 -14.94 -22.16
N PHE A 274 -3.11 -15.35 -21.95
CA PHE A 274 -3.65 -15.72 -20.64
C PHE A 274 -2.77 -16.73 -19.93
N LEU A 275 -2.62 -16.56 -18.62
CA LEU A 275 -1.68 -17.33 -17.80
C LEU A 275 -1.94 -18.85 -17.89
N VAL A 276 -3.19 -19.26 -18.06
CA VAL A 276 -3.59 -20.67 -18.20
C VAL A 276 -2.80 -21.41 -19.29
N PHE A 277 -2.54 -20.79 -20.44
CA PHE A 277 -1.82 -21.45 -21.52
C PHE A 277 -0.36 -21.73 -21.14
N THR A 278 0.31 -20.73 -20.57
CA THR A 278 1.71 -20.89 -20.11
C THR A 278 1.83 -21.86 -18.93
N GLN A 279 0.84 -21.88 -18.03
CA GLN A 279 0.75 -22.82 -16.92
C GLN A 279 0.54 -24.25 -17.42
N MET A 280 -0.40 -24.44 -18.35
CA MET A 280 -0.71 -25.74 -18.94
C MET A 280 0.51 -26.32 -19.67
N LEU A 281 1.18 -25.52 -20.51
CA LEU A 281 2.37 -25.99 -21.23
C LEU A 281 3.48 -26.48 -20.29
N ALA A 282 3.66 -25.83 -19.13
CA ALA A 282 4.67 -26.21 -18.13
C ALA A 282 4.24 -27.34 -17.18
N GLY A 283 2.93 -27.48 -16.92
CA GLY A 283 2.43 -28.32 -15.83
C GLY A 283 1.64 -29.57 -16.25
N ILE A 284 1.30 -29.71 -17.53
CA ILE A 284 0.51 -30.83 -18.03
C ILE A 284 1.32 -32.14 -18.03
N SER A 285 0.66 -33.27 -17.77
CA SER A 285 1.29 -34.60 -17.84
C SER A 285 1.68 -34.95 -19.28
N THR A 286 2.64 -35.86 -19.44
CA THR A 286 3.08 -36.36 -20.77
C THR A 286 1.95 -37.04 -21.55
N GLU A 287 1.07 -37.76 -20.84
CA GLU A 287 -0.12 -38.41 -21.40
C GLU A 287 -1.08 -37.38 -21.98
N MET A 288 -1.52 -36.39 -21.18
CA MET A 288 -2.42 -35.34 -21.61
C MET A 288 -1.79 -34.44 -22.69
N ARG A 289 -0.46 -34.24 -22.66
CA ARG A 289 0.24 -33.50 -23.71
C ARG A 289 0.11 -34.19 -25.06
N THR A 290 0.14 -35.53 -25.07
CA THR A 290 -0.03 -36.35 -26.27
C THR A 290 -1.47 -36.37 -26.73
N GLU A 291 -2.42 -36.52 -25.80
CA GLU A 291 -3.87 -36.47 -26.08
C GLU A 291 -4.29 -35.13 -26.71
N LEU A 292 -3.78 -34.02 -26.17
CA LEU A 292 -4.06 -32.67 -26.67
C LEU A 292 -3.17 -32.24 -27.85
N GLN A 293 -2.30 -33.13 -28.35
CA GLN A 293 -1.37 -32.89 -29.45
C GLN A 293 -0.49 -31.63 -29.29
N LEU A 294 -0.19 -31.24 -28.04
CA LEU A 294 0.56 -30.01 -27.73
C LEU A 294 2.05 -30.10 -28.11
N HIS A 295 2.56 -31.30 -28.44
CA HIS A 295 3.93 -31.49 -28.95
C HIS A 295 4.14 -30.85 -30.32
N GLN A 296 3.07 -30.64 -31.08
CA GLN A 296 3.13 -30.05 -32.42
C GLN A 296 3.04 -28.52 -32.40
N LEU A 297 2.89 -27.90 -31.22
CA LEU A 297 2.70 -26.46 -31.11
C LEU A 297 3.99 -25.74 -31.51
N PRO A 298 4.04 -25.02 -32.65
CA PRO A 298 5.26 -24.35 -33.06
C PRO A 298 5.57 -23.19 -32.10
N GLY A 299 6.85 -22.93 -31.88
CA GLY A 299 7.32 -21.82 -31.04
C GLY A 299 6.83 -20.43 -31.49
N SER A 300 6.41 -20.32 -32.76
CA SER A 300 5.68 -19.19 -33.31
C SER A 300 4.29 -19.66 -33.79
N ASN A 301 3.32 -19.68 -32.89
CA ASN A 301 1.92 -19.94 -33.24
C ASN A 301 1.14 -18.64 -33.44
N SER A 302 0.05 -18.72 -34.23
CA SER A 302 -0.84 -17.59 -34.51
C SER A 302 -1.55 -17.04 -33.26
N PHE A 303 -1.61 -17.82 -32.19
CA PHE A 303 -2.24 -17.45 -30.92
C PHE A 303 -1.30 -16.69 -29.98
N GLY A 304 -0.02 -16.49 -30.34
CA GLY A 304 0.95 -15.83 -29.48
C GLY A 304 1.20 -16.54 -28.15
N ILE A 305 0.91 -17.83 -28.05
CA ILE A 305 1.20 -18.66 -26.88
C ILE A 305 2.70 -18.95 -26.89
N VAL A 306 3.41 -18.49 -25.88
CA VAL A 306 4.86 -18.67 -25.80
C VAL A 306 5.19 -19.75 -24.77
N HIS A 307 6.10 -20.65 -25.12
CA HIS A 307 6.63 -21.60 -24.15
C HIS A 307 7.36 -20.85 -23.03
N PRO A 308 7.07 -21.14 -21.76
CA PRO A 308 7.79 -20.51 -20.67
C PRO A 308 9.29 -20.85 -20.75
N THR A 309 10.12 -19.89 -20.38
CA THR A 309 11.57 -20.12 -20.29
C THR A 309 11.88 -21.18 -19.22
N LYS A 310 13.05 -21.83 -19.31
CA LYS A 310 13.49 -22.84 -18.32
C LYS A 310 13.43 -22.32 -16.87
N VAL A 311 13.65 -21.02 -16.67
CA VAL A 311 13.59 -20.37 -15.35
C VAL A 311 12.15 -20.25 -14.84
N GLU A 312 11.21 -19.94 -15.72
CA GLU A 312 9.79 -19.78 -15.38
C GLU A 312 9.04 -21.11 -15.30
N GLU A 313 9.49 -22.13 -16.01
CA GLU A 313 8.80 -23.42 -16.16
C GLU A 313 8.42 -24.04 -14.81
N LYS A 314 9.34 -24.05 -13.84
CA LYS A 314 9.07 -24.54 -12.48
C LYS A 314 7.94 -23.75 -11.80
N GLN A 315 7.95 -22.43 -11.91
CA GLN A 315 6.92 -21.58 -11.30
C GLN A 315 5.56 -21.77 -11.99
N ARG A 316 5.53 -21.87 -13.33
CA ARG A 316 4.32 -22.08 -14.12
C ARG A 316 3.70 -23.45 -13.86
N SER A 317 4.52 -24.48 -13.71
CA SER A 317 4.10 -25.84 -13.36
C SER A 317 3.46 -25.92 -11.97
N VAL A 318 4.07 -25.26 -10.97
CA VAL A 318 3.44 -25.11 -9.64
C VAL A 318 2.12 -24.35 -9.74
N GLY A 319 2.07 -23.28 -10.55
CA GLY A 319 0.85 -22.52 -10.81
C GLY A 319 -0.27 -23.38 -11.40
N PHE A 320 0.06 -24.26 -12.35
CA PHE A 320 -0.89 -25.21 -12.92
C PHE A 320 -1.40 -26.22 -11.89
N THR A 321 -0.51 -26.76 -11.05
CA THR A 321 -0.89 -27.68 -9.97
C THR A 321 -1.86 -27.00 -8.98
N LYS A 322 -1.58 -25.74 -8.61
CA LYS A 322 -2.49 -24.92 -7.79
C LYS A 322 -3.85 -24.70 -8.49
N LEU A 323 -3.84 -24.45 -9.80
CA LEU A 323 -5.07 -24.33 -10.60
C LEU A 323 -5.90 -25.62 -10.60
N LEU A 324 -5.28 -26.78 -10.80
CA LEU A 324 -5.96 -28.08 -10.76
C LEU A 324 -6.62 -28.33 -9.40
N ALA A 325 -5.89 -28.04 -8.31
CA ALA A 325 -6.41 -28.17 -6.95
C ALA A 325 -7.58 -27.21 -6.68
N ALA A 326 -7.45 -25.95 -7.10
CA ALA A 326 -8.48 -24.94 -6.99
C ALA A 326 -9.75 -25.34 -7.76
N TRP A 327 -9.59 -25.80 -9.00
CA TRP A 327 -10.71 -26.25 -9.83
C TRP A 327 -11.47 -27.41 -9.19
N LYS A 328 -10.76 -28.43 -8.68
CA LYS A 328 -11.38 -29.55 -7.97
C LYS A 328 -12.18 -29.10 -6.75
N ARG A 329 -11.65 -28.13 -5.99
CA ARG A 329 -12.32 -27.59 -4.79
C ARG A 329 -13.54 -26.73 -5.13
N TRP A 330 -13.49 -26.00 -6.25
CA TRP A 330 -14.60 -25.21 -6.75
C TRP A 330 -15.71 -26.08 -7.36
N ALA A 331 -15.33 -27.06 -8.19
CA ALA A 331 -16.24 -27.92 -8.95
C ALA A 331 -16.85 -29.08 -8.14
N SER A 332 -16.48 -29.24 -6.86
CA SER A 332 -17.06 -30.24 -5.96
C SER A 332 -17.93 -29.56 -4.89
N PRO A 333 -19.18 -29.16 -5.20
CA PRO A 333 -20.15 -28.78 -4.17
C PRO A 333 -20.47 -29.97 -3.25
N PRO A 334 -20.95 -29.71 -2.01
CA PRO A 334 -21.33 -30.79 -1.09
C PRO A 334 -22.56 -31.49 -1.70
N GLY A 335 -22.38 -32.71 -2.21
CA GLY A 335 -23.49 -33.55 -2.72
C GLY A 335 -23.48 -33.88 -4.21
N SER A 336 -22.57 -33.34 -5.04
CA SER A 336 -22.49 -33.73 -6.47
C SER A 336 -21.47 -34.84 -6.72
N ARG A 337 -21.81 -35.81 -7.58
CA ARG A 337 -20.86 -36.80 -8.12
C ARG A 337 -19.63 -36.11 -8.70
N LYS A 338 -18.46 -36.72 -8.47
CA LYS A 338 -17.15 -36.26 -8.97
C LYS A 338 -17.28 -35.81 -10.43
N PRO A 339 -16.86 -34.59 -10.80
CA PRO A 339 -16.83 -34.21 -12.20
C PRO A 339 -15.86 -35.16 -12.92
N SER A 340 -16.37 -35.94 -13.87
CA SER A 340 -15.55 -36.75 -14.76
C SER A 340 -14.63 -35.84 -15.57
N GLY A 341 -13.44 -36.34 -15.93
CA GLY A 341 -12.41 -35.59 -16.66
C GLY A 341 -12.90 -34.89 -17.94
N THR A 342 -14.06 -35.27 -18.47
CA THR A 342 -14.76 -34.63 -19.59
C THR A 342 -15.23 -33.19 -19.34
N PHE A 343 -15.38 -32.73 -18.09
CA PHE A 343 -15.73 -31.32 -17.82
C PHE A 343 -14.57 -30.34 -18.12
N TRP A 344 -13.33 -30.85 -18.29
CA TRP A 344 -12.16 -30.04 -18.66
C TRP A 344 -12.24 -29.44 -20.07
N LEU A 345 -13.03 -30.02 -20.98
CA LEU A 345 -12.97 -29.69 -22.41
C LEU A 345 -14.12 -28.80 -22.92
N GLY A 346 -15.23 -28.71 -22.20
CA GLY A 346 -16.43 -27.99 -22.66
C GLY A 346 -16.23 -26.47 -22.87
N PHE A 347 -15.13 -25.91 -22.38
CA PHE A 347 -14.78 -24.49 -22.51
C PHE A 347 -13.55 -24.21 -23.37
N THR A 348 -12.78 -25.22 -23.78
CA THR A 348 -11.46 -24.99 -24.40
C THR A 348 -11.49 -24.95 -25.92
N ILE A 349 -12.47 -25.56 -26.58
CA ILE A 349 -12.56 -25.50 -28.04
C ILE A 349 -14.05 -25.45 -28.39
N ASN A 350 -14.58 -24.23 -28.50
CA ASN A 350 -15.74 -24.03 -29.35
C ASN A 350 -15.30 -24.51 -30.74
N ARG A 351 -15.80 -25.67 -31.15
CA ARG A 351 -15.58 -26.36 -32.43
C ARG A 351 -15.77 -25.45 -33.66
N SER A 352 -16.37 -24.28 -33.45
CA SER A 352 -16.66 -23.27 -34.47
C SER A 352 -15.44 -22.52 -35.06
N ALA A 353 -14.27 -22.46 -34.39
CA ALA A 353 -13.16 -21.63 -34.90
C ALA A 353 -12.33 -22.28 -36.03
N GLN A 354 -12.47 -23.59 -36.27
CA GLN A 354 -11.89 -24.26 -37.44
C GLN A 354 -12.91 -24.49 -38.57
N GLU A 355 -14.21 -24.61 -38.26
CA GLU A 355 -15.25 -24.82 -39.27
C GLU A 355 -15.64 -23.53 -40.03
N THR A 356 -15.48 -22.32 -39.45
CA THR A 356 -15.82 -21.06 -40.14
C THR A 356 -14.85 -20.63 -41.25
N ARG A 357 -13.85 -21.46 -41.61
CA ARG A 357 -12.97 -21.21 -42.77
C ARG A 357 -13.16 -22.17 -43.93
N GLN A 358 -13.99 -23.21 -43.82
CA GLN A 358 -14.28 -24.09 -44.97
C GLN A 358 -15.49 -23.62 -45.79
N ASP A 359 -16.38 -22.78 -45.25
CA ASP A 359 -17.60 -22.35 -45.97
C ASP A 359 -17.49 -20.99 -46.67
N LEU A 360 -16.29 -20.41 -46.81
CA LEU A 360 -16.05 -19.15 -47.54
C LEU A 360 -15.21 -19.31 -48.81
N HIS A 361 -14.94 -20.56 -49.21
CA HIS A 361 -14.48 -20.89 -50.55
C HIS A 361 -15.31 -22.06 -51.09
N SER A 362 -16.51 -21.74 -51.57
CA SER A 362 -17.25 -22.48 -52.58
C SER A 362 -18.07 -21.51 -53.40
#